data_AF-A0A3D2I9I3-F1
#
_entry.id   AF-A0A3D2I9I3-F1
#
_cell.length_a   1.000
_cell.length_b   1.000
_cell.length_c   1.000
_cell.angle_alpha   90.00
_cell.angle_beta   90.00
_cell.angle_gamma   90.00
#
_symmetry.space_group_name_H-M   'P 1'
#
loop_
_entity.id
_entity.type
_entity.pdbx_description
1 polymer ?
#
loop_
_entity_poly.entity_id
_entity_poly.type
_entity_poly.pdbx_seq_one_letter_code
_entity_poly.pdbx_strand_id
1 'polypeptide(L)'
;VYAGAIMVLFLFVIMLLNVEDEEKLFDKFRVKYFLAFILGAAVVGQIFYSIAGVTNMLPEISSNMAEIGTIQAAGDVLYTKYLLPFEMTAILLTAAVVGALMVAQYKIKKG
;
A
#
# COMPACT_ATOMS: atom_id res chain seq x y z
N VAL A 1 -9.71 6.22 3.74
CA VAL A 1 -8.32 6.30 4.27
C VAL A 1 -7.31 6.60 3.17
N TYR A 2 -7.18 5.76 2.14
CA TYR A 2 -6.20 5.96 1.06
C TYR A 2 -6.34 7.32 0.35
N ALA A 3 -7.52 7.62 -0.20
CA ALA A 3 -7.74 8.89 -0.89
C ALA A 3 -7.78 10.10 0.06
N GLY A 4 -8.42 9.96 1.22
CA GLY A 4 -8.69 11.12 2.11
C GLY A 4 -7.56 11.51 3.06
N ALA A 5 -6.70 10.57 3.48
CA ALA A 5 -5.65 10.85 4.46
C ALA A 5 -4.26 10.65 3.85
N ILE A 6 -4.00 9.45 3.31
CA ILE A 6 -2.66 9.08 2.82
C ILE A 6 -2.29 9.94 1.60
N MET A 7 -3.15 9.95 0.56
CA MET A 7 -2.90 10.74 -0.64
C MET A 7 -2.76 12.24 -0.33
N VAL A 8 -3.62 12.78 0.54
CA VAL A 8 -3.58 14.19 0.93
C VAL A 8 -2.26 14.54 1.63
N LEU A 9 -1.75 13.67 2.51
CA LEU A 9 -0.44 13.86 3.14
C LEU A 9 0.68 13.87 2.10
N PHE A 10 0.68 12.93 1.15
CA PHE A 10 1.68 12.90 0.07
C PHE A 10 1.62 14.17 -0.78
N LEU A 11 0.42 14.62 -1.17
CA LEU A 11 0.22 15.85 -1.93
C LEU A 11 0.73 17.09 -1.19
N PHE A 12 0.53 17.15 0.13
CA PHE A 12 1.07 18.23 0.96
C PHE A 12 2.60 18.21 0.98
N VAL A 13 3.21 17.02 1.12
CA VAL A 13 4.67 16.86 1.12
C VAL A 13 5.29 17.28 -0.21
N ILE A 14 4.76 16.84 -1.35
CA ILE A 14 5.28 17.25 -2.67
C ILE A 14 5.03 18.73 -2.97
N MET A 15 4.04 19.36 -2.34
CA MET A 15 3.78 20.78 -2.50
C MET A 15 4.77 21.62 -1.68
N LEU A 16 5.14 21.14 -0.48
CA LEU A 16 6.14 21.79 0.37
C LEU A 16 7.56 21.59 -0.14
N LEU A 17 7.88 20.39 -0.62
CA LEU A 17 9.13 20.07 -1.29
C LEU A 17 8.94 20.51 -2.74
N ASN A 18 9.27 21.75 -3.09
CA ASN A 18 9.20 22.24 -4.48
C ASN A 18 10.06 21.35 -5.41
N VAL A 19 9.49 20.23 -5.87
CA VAL A 19 10.20 19.19 -6.63
C VAL A 19 10.51 19.79 -7.99
N GLU A 20 11.76 20.20 -8.19
CA GLU A 20 12.21 20.70 -9.48
C GLU A 20 12.22 19.54 -10.49
N ASP A 21 11.72 19.79 -11.70
CA ASP A 21 11.67 18.81 -12.77
C ASP A 21 13.10 18.42 -13.19
N GLU A 22 13.51 17.20 -12.85
CA GLU A 22 14.77 16.61 -13.32
C GLU A 22 14.65 16.21 -14.81
N GLU A 23 14.50 17.17 -15.72
CA GLU A 23 14.40 16.93 -17.17
C GLU A 23 15.70 16.34 -17.81
N LYS A 24 16.79 16.19 -17.05
CA LYS A 24 18.11 15.78 -17.59
C LYS A 24 18.45 14.30 -17.47
N LEU A 25 17.56 13.45 -16.94
CA LEU A 25 17.85 12.01 -16.75
C LEU A 25 17.53 11.12 -17.97
N PHE A 26 16.84 11.65 -18.99
CA PHE A 26 16.33 10.83 -20.11
C PHE A 26 17.36 10.45 -21.17
N ASP A 27 18.55 11.07 -21.18
CA ASP A 27 19.44 10.98 -22.34
C ASP A 27 20.38 9.74 -22.34
N LYS A 28 20.52 9.04 -21.20
CA LYS A 28 21.39 7.84 -21.06
C LYS A 28 20.69 6.56 -20.61
N PHE A 29 19.37 6.57 -20.42
CA PHE A 29 18.66 5.52 -19.67
C PHE A 29 17.76 4.58 -20.50
N ARG A 30 17.74 4.69 -21.84
CA ARG A 30 16.85 3.89 -22.71
C ARG A 30 16.90 2.37 -22.47
N VAL A 31 18.10 1.80 -22.27
CA VAL A 31 18.25 0.36 -22.00
C VAL A 31 17.69 -0.03 -20.63
N LYS A 32 17.85 0.83 -19.62
CA LYS A 32 17.29 0.59 -18.28
C LYS A 32 15.77 0.66 -18.28
N TYR A 33 15.18 1.62 -18.99
CA TYR A 33 13.72 1.69 -19.16
C TYR A 33 13.18 0.48 -19.92
N PHE A 34 13.88 0.04 -20.98
CA PHE A 34 13.50 -1.17 -21.72
C PHE A 34 13.56 -2.42 -20.83
N LEU A 35 14.63 -2.58 -20.06
CA LEU A 35 14.76 -3.71 -19.14
C LEU A 35 13.73 -3.66 -18.01
N ALA A 36 13.47 -2.47 -17.43
CA ALA A 36 12.42 -2.28 -16.43
C ALA A 36 11.02 -2.60 -16.98
N PHE A 37 10.75 -2.21 -18.23
CA PHE A 37 9.50 -2.55 -18.90
C PHE A 37 9.34 -4.06 -19.10
N ILE A 38 10.39 -4.74 -19.59
CA ILE A 38 10.38 -6.20 -19.77
C ILE A 38 10.17 -6.91 -18.42
N LEU A 39 10.85 -6.47 -17.36
CA LEU A 39 10.67 -7.02 -16.02
C LEU A 39 9.25 -6.80 -15.50
N GLY A 40 8.72 -5.58 -15.63
CA GLY A 40 7.34 -5.27 -15.25
C GLY A 40 6.31 -6.12 -16.01
N ALA A 41 6.49 -6.24 -17.33
CA ALA A 41 5.66 -7.09 -18.18
C ALA A 41 5.77 -8.57 -17.81
N ALA A 42 6.96 -9.05 -17.45
CA ALA A 42 7.16 -10.43 -16.99
C ALA A 42 6.44 -10.69 -15.66
N VAL A 43 6.51 -9.78 -14.69
CA VAL A 43 5.79 -9.92 -13.41
C VAL A 43 4.28 -9.91 -13.64
N VAL A 44 3.77 -8.98 -14.44
CA VAL A 44 2.34 -8.90 -14.78
C VAL A 44 1.89 -10.16 -15.52
N GLY A 45 2.68 -10.59 -16.52
CA GLY A 45 2.42 -11.83 -17.27
C GLY A 45 2.40 -13.06 -16.37
N GLN A 46 3.31 -13.15 -15.40
CA GLN A 46 3.34 -14.23 -14.41
C GLN A 46 2.10 -14.23 -13.51
N ILE A 47 1.62 -13.06 -13.08
CA ILE A 47 0.38 -12.94 -12.31
C ILE A 47 -0.81 -13.44 -13.14
N PHE A 48 -0.94 -12.98 -14.40
CA PHE A 48 -2.01 -13.42 -15.28
C PHE A 48 -1.96 -14.93 -15.56
N TYR A 49 -0.77 -15.47 -15.82
CA TYR A 49 -0.57 -16.91 -16.01
C TYR A 49 -0.99 -17.71 -14.78
N SER A 50 -0.59 -17.25 -13.58
CA SER A 50 -0.96 -17.88 -12.31
C SER A 50 -2.48 -17.88 -12.10
N ILE A 51 -3.15 -16.75 -12.36
CA ILE A 51 -4.61 -16.65 -12.21
C ILE A 51 -5.36 -17.50 -13.25
N ALA A 52 -4.91 -17.49 -14.51
CA ALA A 52 -5.49 -18.31 -15.57
C ALA A 52 -5.43 -19.81 -15.24
N GLY A 53 -4.35 -20.26 -14.59
CA GLY A 53 -4.19 -21.65 -14.14
C GLY A 53 -5.17 -22.11 -13.05
N VAL A 54 -5.79 -21.18 -12.31
CA VAL A 54 -6.67 -21.47 -11.16
C VAL A 54 -8.15 -21.16 -11.47
N THR A 55 -8.47 -20.73 -12.69
CA THR A 55 -9.82 -20.31 -13.09
C THR A 55 -10.88 -21.41 -12.92
N ASN A 56 -10.50 -22.68 -12.97
CA ASN A 56 -11.41 -23.82 -12.75
C ASN A 56 -11.70 -24.13 -11.27
N MET A 57 -11.13 -23.37 -10.32
CA MET A 57 -11.35 -23.53 -8.87
C MET A 57 -12.15 -22.37 -8.25
N LEU A 58 -12.77 -21.51 -9.08
CA LEU A 58 -13.55 -20.38 -8.59
C LEU A 58 -14.79 -20.86 -7.81
N PRO A 59 -14.99 -20.43 -6.56
CA PRO A 59 -16.18 -20.78 -5.79
C PRO A 59 -17.45 -20.21 -6.43
N GLU A 60 -18.56 -20.95 -6.34
CA GLU A 60 -19.88 -20.39 -6.70
C GLU A 60 -20.23 -19.22 -5.78
N ILE A 61 -20.77 -18.16 -6.38
CA ILE A 61 -21.20 -16.96 -5.65
C ILE A 61 -22.43 -17.33 -4.81
N SER A 62 -22.26 -17.41 -3.49
CA SER A 62 -23.36 -17.71 -2.58
C SER A 62 -24.27 -16.49 -2.35
N SER A 63 -25.56 -16.74 -2.15
CA SER A 63 -26.57 -15.71 -1.87
C SER A 63 -26.32 -14.93 -0.56
N ASN A 64 -25.49 -15.47 0.34
CA ASN A 64 -25.23 -14.89 1.67
C ASN A 64 -24.02 -13.94 1.68
N MET A 65 -23.40 -13.69 0.53
CA MET A 65 -22.18 -12.89 0.41
C MET A 65 -22.40 -11.42 0.80
N ALA A 66 -23.63 -10.91 0.66
CA ALA A 66 -23.99 -9.55 1.05
C ALA A 66 -23.92 -9.33 2.58
N GLU A 67 -24.22 -10.35 3.37
CA GLU A 67 -24.22 -10.27 4.84
C GLU A 67 -22.80 -10.34 5.43
N ILE A 68 -21.92 -11.12 4.78
CA ILE A 68 -20.49 -11.23 5.10
C ILE A 68 -19.75 -9.91 4.85
N GLY A 69 -20.19 -9.11 3.87
CA GLY A 69 -19.57 -7.82 3.53
C GLY A 69 -19.88 -6.67 4.51
N THR A 70 -20.66 -6.93 5.57
CA THR A 70 -21.04 -5.90 6.55
C THR A 70 -19.91 -5.57 7.53
N ILE A 71 -19.93 -4.37 8.09
CA ILE A 71 -18.95 -3.92 9.10
C ILE A 71 -19.04 -4.81 10.35
N GLN A 72 -20.25 -5.23 10.71
CA GLN A 72 -20.52 -6.10 11.85
C GLN A 72 -19.86 -7.47 11.66
N ALA A 73 -20.07 -8.11 10.50
CA ALA A 73 -19.46 -9.40 10.19
C ALA A 73 -17.92 -9.31 10.14
N ALA A 74 -17.37 -8.24 9.56
CA ALA A 74 -15.93 -8.01 9.54
C ALA A 74 -15.37 -7.80 10.96
N GLY A 75 -16.06 -7.02 11.80
CA GLY A 75 -15.68 -6.78 13.19
C GLY A 75 -15.66 -8.06 14.02
N ASP A 76 -16.69 -8.89 13.90
CA ASP A 76 -16.77 -10.16 14.64
C ASP A 76 -15.55 -11.05 14.34
N VAL A 77 -15.21 -11.23 13.06
CA VAL A 77 -14.07 -12.05 12.64
C VAL A 77 -12.72 -11.43 13.05
N LEU A 78 -12.59 -10.10 13.00
CA LEU A 78 -11.37 -9.39 13.42
C LEU A 78 -11.11 -9.55 14.93
N TYR A 79 -12.14 -9.43 15.76
CA TYR A 79 -11.99 -9.49 17.22
C TYR A 79 -12.07 -10.89 17.83
N THR A 80 -12.49 -11.89 17.06
CA THR A 80 -12.50 -13.29 17.51
C THR A 80 -11.35 -14.09 16.91
N LYS A 81 -11.31 -14.22 15.59
CA LYS A 81 -10.37 -15.09 14.87
C LYS A 81 -9.04 -14.41 14.59
N TYR A 82 -9.03 -13.12 14.29
CA TYR A 82 -7.82 -12.36 13.96
C TYR A 82 -7.43 -11.34 15.05
N LEU A 83 -7.78 -11.64 16.31
CA LEU A 83 -7.50 -10.75 17.43
C LEU A 83 -6.00 -10.40 17.52
N LEU A 84 -5.13 -11.42 17.43
CA LEU A 84 -3.68 -11.22 17.53
C LEU A 84 -3.12 -10.36 16.37
N PRO A 85 -3.39 -10.65 15.08
CA PRO A 85 -3.01 -9.75 13.99
C PRO A 85 -3.56 -8.33 14.15
N PHE A 86 -4.81 -8.17 14.59
CA PHE A 86 -5.41 -6.87 14.81
C PHE A 86 -4.63 -6.07 15.88
N GLU A 87 -4.31 -6.69 17.01
CA GLU A 87 -3.55 -6.06 18.08
C GLU A 87 -2.12 -5.70 17.64
N MET A 88 -1.47 -6.56 16.85
CA MET A 88 -0.17 -6.24 16.25
C MET A 88 -0.23 -5.01 15.34
N THR A 89 -1.30 -4.85 14.54
CA THR A 89 -1.46 -3.63 13.74
C THR A 89 -1.67 -2.38 14.59
N ALA A 90 -2.38 -2.48 15.71
CA ALA A 90 -2.56 -1.37 16.65
C ALA A 90 -1.23 -0.93 17.28
N ILE A 91 -0.40 -1.89 17.70
CA ILE A 91 0.95 -1.63 18.20
C ILE A 91 1.82 -1.01 17.11
N LEU A 92 1.79 -1.55 15.89
CA LEU A 92 2.54 -1.01 14.74
C LEU A 92 2.16 0.44 14.45
N LEU A 93 0.87 0.77 14.43
CA LEU A 93 0.40 2.15 14.22
C LEU A 93 0.84 3.08 15.36
N THR A 94 0.78 2.61 16.60
CA THR A 94 1.26 3.36 17.77
C THR A 94 2.76 3.64 17.65
N ALA A 95 3.55 2.63 17.32
CA ALA A 95 4.99 2.76 17.10
C ALA A 95 5.31 3.71 15.94
N ALA A 96 4.52 3.67 14.85
CA ALA A 96 4.67 4.57 13.71
C ALA A 96 4.44 6.04 14.10
N VAL A 97 3.42 6.34 14.92
CA VAL A 97 3.16 7.69 15.43
C VAL A 97 4.32 8.18 16.30
N VAL A 98 4.79 7.35 17.23
CA VAL A 98 5.96 7.67 18.07
C VAL A 98 7.20 7.91 17.21
N GLY A 99 7.45 7.04 16.23
CA GLY A 99 8.57 7.17 15.29
C GLY A 99 8.50 8.48 14.48
N ALA A 100 7.32 8.84 13.97
CA ALA A 100 7.12 10.10 13.27
C ALA A 100 7.39 11.32 14.16
N LEU A 101 6.93 11.31 15.42
CA LEU A 101 7.21 12.38 16.39
C LEU A 101 8.69 12.50 16.70
N MET A 102 9.41 11.39 16.90
CA MET A 102 10.85 11.40 17.14
C MET A 102 11.62 12.01 15.96
N VAL A 103 11.27 11.62 14.73
CA VAL A 103 11.89 12.17 13.51
C VAL A 103 11.63 13.68 13.39
N ALA A 104 10.41 14.13 13.68
CA ALA A 104 10.07 15.55 13.64
C ALA A 104 10.84 16.38 14.69
N GLN A 105 11.01 15.85 15.92
CA GLN A 105 11.69 16.56 17.00
C GLN A 105 13.22 16.53 16.88
N TYR A 106 13.80 15.55 16.18
CA TYR A 106 15.26 15.38 16.07
C TYR A 106 15.99 16.61 15.51
N LYS A 107 15.32 17.46 14.70
CA LYS A 107 15.91 18.69 14.15
C LYS A 107 15.67 19.96 14.97
N ILE A 108 14.80 19.95 15.98
CA ILE A 108 14.48 21.15 16.77
C ILE A 108 15.53 21.40 17.86
N LYS A 109 16.33 20.39 18.22
CA LYS A 109 17.43 20.53 19.18
C LYS A 109 18.74 20.96 18.49
N LYS A 110 18.79 22.20 18.00
CA LYS A 110 20.04 22.91 17.70
C LYS A 110 20.01 24.26 18.41
N GLY A 111 20.79 24.36 19.50
CA GLY A 111 21.18 25.61 20.17
C GLY A 111 20.10 26.22 21.04
#